data_AF-A0A1X9MBP4-F1
#
_entry.id   AF-A0A1X9MBP4-F1
#
_cell.length_a   1.000
_cell.length_b   1.000
_cell.length_c   1.000
_cell.angle_alpha   90.00
_cell.angle_beta   90.00
_cell.angle_gamma   90.00
#
_symmetry.space_group_name_H-M   'P 1'
#
loop_
_entity.id
_entity.type
_entity.pdbx_description
1 polymer ?
#
loop_
_entity_poly.entity_id
_entity_poly.type
_entity_poly.pdbx_seq_one_letter_code
_entity_poly.pdbx_strand_id
1 'polypeptide(L)'
;MSIPTDVASLQIMAHVFKKESLNSIFEKTVESLVEQVPYIDWVGIYMYENLDHKLVAASSFEDDLRWECNGELKFPITNSMEEEIGMMIVRSRHPIAFDVTDVSTLETIAAAIGQESYAN
;
A
#
# COMPACT_ATOMS: atom_id res chain seq x y z
N MET A 1 2.80 -15.13 7.70
CA MET A 1 3.46 -14.50 6.55
C MET A 1 3.04 -15.36 5.39
N SER A 2 2.09 -14.88 4.57
CA SER A 2 1.73 -15.59 3.36
C SER A 2 2.87 -15.39 2.36
N ILE A 3 3.32 -16.48 1.72
CA ILE A 3 4.42 -16.45 0.75
C ILE A 3 4.24 -15.34 -0.31
N PRO A 4 3.03 -15.09 -0.84
CA PRO A 4 2.83 -14.04 -1.84
C PRO A 4 3.03 -12.62 -1.28
N THR A 5 2.48 -12.32 -0.10
CA THR A 5 2.63 -10.99 0.54
C THR A 5 4.09 -10.73 0.94
N ASP A 6 4.83 -11.78 1.35
CA ASP A 6 6.26 -11.66 1.66
C ASP A 6 7.08 -11.31 0.42
N VAL A 7 6.82 -11.96 -0.72
CA VAL A 7 7.52 -11.69 -1.99
C VAL A 7 7.26 -10.25 -2.43
N ALA A 8 6.01 -9.79 -2.35
CA ALA A 8 5.67 -8.40 -2.63
C ALA A 8 6.43 -7.44 -1.70
N SER A 9 6.45 -7.74 -0.39
CA SER A 9 7.14 -6.92 0.60
C SER A 9 8.65 -6.80 0.30
N LEU A 10 9.32 -7.89 -0.08
CA LEU A 10 10.75 -7.86 -0.40
C LEU A 10 11.06 -6.98 -1.61
N GLN A 11 10.20 -7.02 -2.64
CA GLN A 11 10.36 -6.17 -3.82
C GLN A 11 10.18 -4.69 -3.45
N ILE A 12 9.13 -4.37 -2.68
CA ILE A 12 8.82 -3.00 -2.27
C ILE A 12 9.92 -2.45 -1.37
N MET A 13 10.33 -3.21 -0.35
CA MET A 13 11.38 -2.80 0.57
C MET A 13 12.73 -2.61 -0.14
N ALA A 14 13.02 -3.38 -1.20
CA ALA A 14 14.22 -3.16 -2.00
C ALA A 14 14.21 -1.80 -2.72
N HIS A 15 13.05 -1.31 -3.17
CA HIS A 15 12.91 0.04 -3.76
C HIS A 15 13.03 1.13 -2.70
N VAL A 16 12.39 0.94 -1.54
CA VAL A 16 12.50 1.84 -0.36
C VAL A 16 13.97 2.00 0.04
N PHE A 17 14.70 0.90 0.27
CA PHE A 17 16.11 0.97 0.70
C PHE A 17 17.08 1.50 -0.35
N LYS A 18 16.73 1.41 -1.64
CA LYS A 18 17.52 2.01 -2.73
C LYS A 18 17.32 3.53 -2.84
N LYS A 19 16.45 4.13 -2.02
CA LYS A 19 16.10 5.56 -2.05
C LYS A 19 15.66 6.03 -3.44
N GLU A 20 14.86 5.20 -4.09
CA GLU A 20 14.20 5.65 -5.33
C GLU A 20 13.23 6.79 -5.02
N SER A 21 12.81 7.52 -6.06
CA SER A 21 11.82 8.58 -5.89
C SER A 21 10.53 8.03 -5.27
N LEU A 22 9.87 8.79 -4.40
CA LEU A 22 8.63 8.39 -3.75
C LEU A 22 7.56 7.90 -4.74
N ASN A 23 7.42 8.57 -5.88
CA ASN A 23 6.49 8.13 -6.93
C ASN A 23 6.82 6.71 -7.43
N SER A 24 8.10 6.38 -7.65
CA SER A 24 8.54 5.03 -8.04
C SER A 24 8.17 4.01 -6.95
N ILE A 25 8.38 4.35 -5.68
CA ILE A 25 8.03 3.49 -4.55
C ILE A 25 6.52 3.25 -4.50
N PHE A 26 5.70 4.29 -4.69
CA PHE A 26 4.24 4.17 -4.69
C PHE A 26 3.74 3.29 -5.83
N GLU A 27 4.19 3.56 -7.05
CA GLU A 27 3.81 2.77 -8.24
C GLU A 27 4.22 1.31 -8.06
N LYS A 28 5.47 1.07 -7.63
CA LYS A 28 5.94 -0.29 -7.41
C LYS A 28 5.15 -1.01 -6.31
N THR A 29 4.70 -0.29 -5.29
CA THR A 29 3.88 -0.84 -4.20
C THR A 29 2.54 -1.33 -4.72
N VAL A 30 1.81 -0.48 -5.44
CA VAL A 30 0.47 -0.83 -5.94
C VAL A 30 0.53 -1.94 -6.99
N GLU A 31 1.54 -1.93 -7.85
CA GLU A 31 1.78 -3.00 -8.84
C GLU A 31 2.12 -4.32 -8.16
N SER A 32 3.13 -4.33 -7.28
CA SER A 32 3.65 -5.59 -6.71
C SER A 32 2.61 -6.27 -5.82
N LEU A 33 1.79 -5.52 -5.10
CA LEU A 33 0.75 -6.11 -4.26
C LEU A 33 -0.34 -6.80 -5.09
N VAL A 34 -0.81 -6.20 -6.19
CA VAL A 34 -1.82 -6.83 -7.05
C VAL A 34 -1.23 -7.97 -7.89
N GLU A 35 0.00 -7.81 -8.39
CA GLU A 35 0.65 -8.86 -9.20
C GLU A 35 1.00 -10.11 -8.38
N GLN A 36 1.47 -9.92 -7.14
CA GLN A 36 2.01 -11.02 -6.35
C GLN A 36 0.97 -11.62 -5.42
N VAL A 37 0.01 -10.85 -4.89
CA VAL A 37 -0.94 -11.34 -3.88
C VAL A 37 -2.31 -11.63 -4.54
N PRO A 38 -2.66 -12.90 -4.83
CA PRO A 38 -3.77 -13.23 -5.74
C PRO A 38 -5.17 -12.79 -5.27
N TYR A 39 -5.31 -12.52 -3.97
CA TYR A 39 -6.56 -12.08 -3.35
C TYR A 39 -6.61 -10.57 -3.13
N ILE A 40 -5.56 -9.82 -3.48
CA ILE A 40 -5.61 -8.36 -3.54
C ILE A 40 -6.04 -7.98 -4.95
N ASP A 41 -7.25 -7.45 -5.07
CA ASP A 41 -7.83 -7.06 -6.35
C ASP A 41 -7.54 -5.60 -6.71
N TRP A 42 -7.30 -4.75 -5.70
CA TRP A 42 -6.94 -3.35 -5.91
C TRP A 42 -6.15 -2.78 -4.73
N VAL A 43 -5.19 -1.93 -5.03
CA VAL A 43 -4.46 -1.10 -4.06
C VAL A 43 -4.44 0.35 -4.52
N GLY A 44 -4.57 1.28 -3.59
CA GLY A 44 -4.32 2.69 -3.82
C GLY A 44 -3.67 3.39 -2.63
N ILE A 45 -2.87 4.41 -2.93
CA ILE A 45 -2.14 5.22 -1.96
C ILE A 45 -2.66 6.66 -2.05
N TYR A 46 -3.17 7.15 -0.93
CA TYR A 46 -3.63 8.52 -0.77
C TYR A 46 -2.64 9.29 0.09
N MET A 47 -2.19 10.46 -0.37
CA MET A 47 -1.37 11.36 0.45
C MET A 47 -2.21 12.57 0.89
N TYR A 48 -1.93 13.05 2.09
CA TYR A 48 -2.63 14.18 2.68
C TYR A 48 -1.89 15.46 2.30
N GLU A 49 -2.49 16.24 1.41
CA GLU A 49 -2.00 17.57 1.01
C GLU A 49 -2.94 18.61 1.62
N ASN A 50 -2.61 19.13 2.81
CA ASN A 50 -3.47 20.03 3.61
C ASN A 50 -4.81 19.41 4.02
N LEU A 51 -5.92 19.86 3.40
CA LEU A 51 -7.28 19.34 3.61
C LEU A 51 -7.70 18.34 2.54
N ASP A 52 -6.86 18.14 1.51
CA ASP A 52 -7.17 17.28 0.38
C ASP A 52 -6.51 15.90 0.55
N HIS A 53 -7.28 14.86 0.22
CA HIS A 53 -6.79 13.50 0.10
C HIS A 53 -6.58 13.19 -1.37
N LYS A 54 -5.32 13.11 -1.78
CA LYS A 54 -4.96 12.92 -3.19
C LYS A 54 -4.52 11.50 -3.44
N LEU A 55 -5.18 10.82 -4.38
CA LEU A 55 -4.74 9.52 -4.88
C LEU A 55 -3.47 9.71 -5.71
N VAL A 56 -2.32 9.27 -5.20
CA VAL A 56 -1.01 9.47 -5.85
C VAL A 56 -0.55 8.24 -6.63
N ALA A 57 -1.04 7.04 -6.28
CA ALA A 57 -0.80 5.80 -7.01
C ALA A 57 -1.97 4.85 -6.82
N ALA A 58 -2.31 4.08 -7.85
CA ALA A 58 -3.32 3.04 -7.77
C ALA A 58 -3.03 1.95 -8.80
N SER A 59 -3.32 0.70 -8.43
CA SER A 59 -3.30 -0.43 -9.37
C SER A 59 -4.27 -0.24 -10.54
N SER A 60 -5.34 0.54 -10.34
CA SER A 60 -6.23 1.07 -11.38
C SER A 60 -6.84 2.39 -10.89
N PHE A 61 -6.71 3.45 -11.70
CA PHE A 61 -7.35 4.74 -11.41
C PHE A 61 -8.79 4.82 -11.92
N GLU A 62 -9.16 3.96 -12.87
CA GLU A 62 -10.49 3.95 -13.48
C GLU A 62 -11.48 3.09 -12.68
N ASP A 63 -10.98 2.00 -12.10
CA ASP A 63 -11.78 1.03 -11.35
C ASP A 63 -11.16 0.80 -9.97
N ASP A 64 -11.79 1.37 -8.95
CA ASP A 64 -11.31 1.27 -7.57
C ASP A 64 -12.06 0.25 -6.72
N LEU A 65 -12.99 -0.50 -7.31
CA LEU A 65 -13.72 -1.61 -6.67
C LEU A 65 -14.51 -1.25 -5.41
N ARG A 66 -14.84 0.02 -5.18
CA ARG A 66 -15.61 0.42 -3.98
C ARG A 66 -16.94 -0.30 -3.84
N TRP A 67 -17.60 -0.66 -4.94
CA TRP A 67 -18.92 -1.30 -4.92
C TRP A 67 -18.82 -2.84 -4.99
N GLU A 68 -17.73 -3.35 -5.54
CA GLU A 68 -17.51 -4.76 -5.85
C GLU A 68 -16.67 -5.47 -4.79
N CYS A 69 -15.96 -4.74 -3.93
CA CYS A 69 -15.11 -5.34 -2.91
C CYS A 69 -15.95 -6.00 -1.80
N ASN A 70 -15.49 -7.18 -1.38
CA ASN A 70 -16.00 -7.90 -0.22
C ASN A 70 -15.12 -7.70 1.03
N GLY A 71 -13.91 -7.15 0.86
CA GLY A 71 -13.02 -6.78 1.95
C GLY A 71 -12.20 -5.53 1.61
N GLU A 72 -12.02 -4.66 2.61
CA GLU A 72 -11.19 -3.46 2.53
C GLU A 72 -10.36 -3.35 3.81
N LEU A 73 -9.06 -3.10 3.66
CA LEU A 73 -8.16 -2.73 4.75
C LEU A 73 -7.50 -1.38 4.47
N LYS A 74 -7.24 -0.65 5.55
CA LYS A 74 -6.67 0.70 5.52
C LYS A 74 -5.45 0.74 6.43
N PHE A 75 -4.33 1.15 5.88
CA PHE A 75 -3.04 1.20 6.56
C PHE A 75 -2.52 2.64 6.53
N PRO A 76 -2.46 3.33 7.68
CA PRO A 76 -1.96 4.69 7.73
C PRO A 76 -0.48 4.71 7.35
N ILE A 77 -0.10 5.71 6.55
CA ILE A 77 1.30 6.00 6.21
C ILE A 77 1.75 7.07 7.18
N THR A 78 2.66 6.72 8.10
CA THR A 78 3.15 7.62 9.14
C THR A 78 4.60 8.05 8.90
N ASN A 79 4.88 9.33 9.12
CA ASN A 79 6.24 9.85 9.04
C ASN A 79 7.08 9.47 10.29
N SER A 80 8.33 9.91 10.34
CA SER A 80 9.23 9.68 11.48
C SER A 80 8.79 10.34 12.79
N MET A 81 7.82 11.27 12.74
CA MET A 81 7.20 11.92 13.89
C MET A 81 5.88 11.24 14.31
N GLU A 82 5.56 10.07 13.72
CA GLU A 82 4.31 9.33 13.93
C GLU A 82 3.06 10.10 13.45
N GLU A 83 3.23 11.13 12.63
CA GLU A 83 2.11 11.84 12.03
C GLU A 83 1.62 11.09 10.79
N GLU A 84 0.30 10.92 10.69
CA GLU A 84 -0.35 10.33 9.53
C GLU A 84 -0.29 11.31 8.35
N ILE A 85 0.48 10.95 7.32
CA ILE A 85 0.68 11.76 6.11
C ILE A 85 -0.02 11.17 4.88
N GLY A 86 -0.65 10.01 5.04
CA GLY A 86 -1.36 9.32 3.97
C GLY A 86 -2.01 8.02 4.43
N MET A 87 -2.58 7.31 3.46
CA MET A 87 -3.32 6.07 3.66
C MET A 87 -3.09 5.13 2.48
N MET A 88 -2.67 3.91 2.74
CA MET A 88 -2.71 2.80 1.79
C MET A 88 -4.01 2.03 1.98
N ILE A 89 -4.79 1.87 0.92
CA ILE A 89 -6.05 1.12 0.92
C ILE A 89 -5.86 -0.12 0.05
N VAL A 90 -6.25 -1.27 0.58
CA VAL A 90 -6.20 -2.56 -0.10
C VAL A 90 -7.61 -3.14 -0.16
N ARG A 91 -8.05 -3.59 -1.33
CA ARG A 91 -9.38 -4.15 -1.56
C ARG A 91 -9.29 -5.55 -2.16
N SER A 92 -10.27 -6.35 -1.80
CA SER A 92 -10.45 -7.71 -2.32
C SER A 92 -11.90 -7.95 -2.70
N ARG A 93 -12.12 -8.63 -3.81
CA ARG A 93 -13.40 -9.27 -4.19
C ARG A 93 -13.59 -10.61 -3.48
N HIS A 94 -12.59 -11.13 -2.79
CA HIS A 94 -12.68 -12.39 -2.08
C HIS A 94 -13.39 -12.20 -0.73
N PRO A 95 -14.36 -13.06 -0.36
CA PRO A 95 -15.13 -12.91 0.90
C PRO A 95 -14.29 -13.05 2.19
N ILE A 96 -13.18 -13.78 2.12
CA ILE A 96 -12.24 -13.99 3.23
C ILE A 96 -10.84 -13.88 2.62
N ALA A 97 -10.30 -12.67 2.58
CA ALA A 97 -9.07 -12.38 1.82
C ALA A 97 -7.84 -12.19 2.71
N PHE A 98 -7.97 -11.51 3.84
CA PHE A 98 -6.83 -11.06 4.63
C PHE A 98 -6.70 -11.87 5.92
N ASP A 99 -5.54 -12.48 6.12
CA ASP A 99 -5.20 -13.08 7.41
C ASP A 99 -4.42 -12.11 8.31
N VAL A 100 -4.26 -12.46 9.59
CA VAL A 100 -3.55 -11.63 10.59
C VAL A 100 -2.11 -11.33 10.15
N THR A 101 -1.51 -12.20 9.36
CA THR A 101 -0.14 -12.04 8.92
C THR A 101 -0.01 -11.10 7.73
N ASP A 102 -0.98 -11.10 6.81
CA ASP A 102 -1.07 -10.11 5.74
C ASP A 102 -1.20 -8.70 6.32
N VAL A 103 -2.02 -8.53 7.37
CA VAL A 103 -2.18 -7.26 8.09
C VAL A 103 -0.82 -6.74 8.56
N SER A 104 -0.02 -7.55 9.27
CA SER A 104 1.28 -7.12 9.77
C SER A 104 2.28 -6.75 8.66
N THR A 105 2.25 -7.46 7.52
CA THR A 105 3.15 -7.16 6.39
C THR A 105 2.74 -5.87 5.68
N LEU A 106 1.44 -5.66 5.47
CA LEU A 106 0.92 -4.44 4.86
C LEU A 106 1.12 -3.21 5.75
N GLU A 107 0.99 -3.35 7.08
CA GLU A 107 1.37 -2.32 8.05
C GLU A 107 2.87 -1.96 7.93
N THR A 108 3.73 -2.97 7.82
CA THR A 108 5.18 -2.76 7.67
C THR A 108 5.52 -2.00 6.39
N ILE A 109 4.86 -2.35 5.27
CA ILE A 109 5.01 -1.65 3.99
C ILE A 109 4.59 -0.18 4.12
N ALA A 110 3.41 0.09 4.69
CA ALA A 110 2.90 1.45 4.86
C ALA A 110 3.82 2.31 5.73
N ALA A 111 4.33 1.74 6.83
CA ALA A 111 5.29 2.41 7.70
C ALA A 111 6.61 2.72 6.98
N ALA A 112 7.16 1.77 6.23
CA ALA A 112 8.42 1.95 5.50
C ALA A 112 8.33 3.05 4.45
N ILE A 113 7.21 3.12 3.73
CA ILE A 113 6.92 4.20 2.77
C ILE A 113 6.92 5.57 3.47
N GLY A 114 6.27 5.67 4.63
CA GLY A 114 6.16 6.92 5.38
C GLY A 114 7.50 7.42 5.93
N GLN A 115 8.39 6.52 6.35
CA GLN A 115 9.74 6.89 6.81
C GLN A 115 10.60 7.52 5.69
N GLU A 116 10.54 7.00 4.46
CA GLU A 116 11.28 7.58 3.33
C GLU A 116 10.68 8.91 2.83
N SER A 117 9.37 9.13 3.02
CA SER A 117 8.69 10.36 2.59
C SER A 117 9.19 11.63 3.29
N TYR A 118 9.87 11.52 4.43
CA TYR A 118 10.45 12.64 5.17
C TYR A 118 11.98 12.72 5.05
N ALA A 119 12.61 11.72 4.44
CA ALA A 119 14.07 11.65 4.28
C ALA A 119 14.59 12.37 3.02
N ASN A 120 13.69 12.77 2.11
CA ASN A 120 13.94 13.54 0.88
C ASN A 120 13.24 14.90 0.93
#